data_AF-A0A2V6KUF6-F1
#
_entry.id   AF-A0A2V6KUF6-F1
#
_cell.length_a   1.000
_cell.length_b   1.000
_cell.length_c   1.000
_cell.angle_alpha   90.00
_cell.angle_beta   90.00
_cell.angle_gamma   90.00
#
_symmetry.space_group_name_H-M   'P 1'
#
loop_
_entity.id
_entity.type
_entity.pdbx_description
1 polymer ?
#
loop_
_entity_poly.entity_id
_entity_poly.type
_entity_poly.pdbx_seq_one_letter_code
_entity_poly.pdbx_strand_id
1 'polypeptide(L)'
;MIPLEDNVGDIIGKAQRGLGVSDSELAKKADVSLETIRKLREGDVDEQAVQQVAPVLDLAAGPLCELAKGEWRPERIDERHGFAQFTTDYHDMAVNAYLVWDPASRVAAVFDTGGDSSEMVRFAKRHKLNVQLILLTHAHPDHIADLPRLREEIGADVFVPDR
;
A
#
# COMPACT_ATOMS: atom_id res chain seq x y z
N MET A 1 3.41 11.27 10.00
CA MET A 1 2.82 9.91 9.96
C MET A 1 2.33 9.71 8.55
N ILE A 2 2.65 8.59 7.91
CA ILE A 2 2.23 8.32 6.53
C ILE A 2 0.74 7.97 6.56
N PRO A 3 -0.12 8.60 5.73
CA PRO A 3 -1.54 8.23 5.63
C PRO A 3 -1.70 6.80 5.12
N LEU A 4 -2.83 6.15 5.42
CA LEU A 4 -3.19 4.90 4.76
C LEU A 4 -3.51 5.20 3.29
N GLU A 5 -3.08 4.31 2.39
CA GLU A 5 -3.32 4.45 0.94
C GLU A 5 -4.81 4.40 0.62
N ASP A 6 -5.50 3.36 1.08
CA ASP A 6 -6.93 3.17 0.85
C ASP A 6 -7.78 3.84 1.91
N ASN A 7 -8.73 4.66 1.47
CA ASN A 7 -9.82 5.14 2.31
C ASN A 7 -11.07 4.23 2.19
N VAL A 8 -12.12 4.56 2.95
CA VAL A 8 -13.37 3.79 2.94
C VAL A 8 -14.04 3.77 1.57
N GLY A 9 -14.00 4.88 0.82
CA GLY A 9 -14.51 4.96 -0.54
C GLY A 9 -13.76 4.03 -1.50
N ASP A 10 -12.44 3.94 -1.36
CA ASP A 10 -11.60 3.00 -2.13
C ASP A 10 -11.97 1.55 -1.82
N ILE A 11 -12.12 1.20 -0.54
CA ILE A 11 -12.49 -0.16 -0.12
C ILE A 11 -13.87 -0.54 -0.65
N ILE A 12 -14.87 0.34 -0.48
CA ILE A 12 -16.23 0.15 -1.01
C ILE A 12 -16.18 -0.02 -2.53
N GLY A 13 -15.46 0.86 -3.24
CA GLY A 13 -15.33 0.80 -4.69
C GLY A 13 -14.62 -0.46 -5.18
N LYS A 14 -13.57 -0.91 -4.50
CA LYS A 14 -12.85 -2.17 -4.81
C LYS A 14 -13.75 -3.38 -4.58
N ALA A 15 -14.48 -3.43 -3.46
CA ALA A 15 -15.42 -4.51 -3.17
C ALA A 15 -16.57 -4.58 -4.19
N GLN A 16 -17.18 -3.44 -4.53
CA GLN A 16 -18.19 -3.35 -5.59
C GLN A 16 -17.68 -3.91 -6.92
N ARG A 17 -16.48 -3.49 -7.35
CA ARG A 17 -15.85 -3.99 -8.58
C ARG A 17 -15.60 -5.50 -8.52
N GLY A 18 -15.06 -5.99 -7.40
CA GLY A 18 -14.77 -7.42 -7.20
C GLY A 18 -16.03 -8.29 -7.23
N LEU A 19 -17.16 -7.78 -6.71
CA LEU A 19 -18.44 -8.47 -6.68
C LEU A 19 -19.30 -8.24 -7.93
N GLY A 20 -18.85 -7.38 -8.86
CA GLY A 20 -19.62 -6.99 -10.04
C GLY A 20 -20.93 -6.26 -9.73
N VAL A 21 -20.98 -5.51 -8.62
CA VAL A 21 -22.18 -4.79 -8.17
C VAL A 21 -22.11 -3.32 -8.61
N SER A 22 -23.05 -2.90 -9.45
CA SER A 22 -23.16 -1.50 -9.86
C SER A 22 -23.68 -0.58 -8.73
N ASP A 23 -23.48 0.73 -8.86
CA ASP A 23 -23.94 1.70 -7.84
C ASP A 23 -25.47 1.67 -7.65
N SER A 24 -26.24 1.46 -8.71
CA SER A 24 -27.70 1.38 -8.64
C SER A 24 -28.17 0.09 -7.96
N GLU A 25 -27.50 -1.04 -8.22
CA GLU A 25 -27.76 -2.29 -7.53
C GLU A 25 -27.40 -2.22 -6.06
N LEU A 26 -26.27 -1.59 -5.72
CA LEU A 26 -25.86 -1.38 -4.34
C LEU A 26 -26.87 -0.51 -3.59
N ALA A 27 -27.24 0.64 -4.17
CA ALA A 27 -28.24 1.54 -3.60
C ALA A 27 -29.56 0.80 -3.31
N LYS A 28 -30.02 -0.01 -4.27
CA LYS A 28 -31.25 -0.81 -4.12
C LYS A 28 -31.12 -1.89 -3.04
N LYS A 29 -30.00 -2.61 -2.99
CA LYS A 29 -29.78 -3.71 -2.04
C LYS A 29 -29.58 -3.23 -0.60
N ALA A 30 -28.93 -2.07 -0.44
CA ALA A 30 -28.66 -1.46 0.86
C ALA A 30 -29.80 -0.55 1.36
N ASP A 31 -30.84 -0.33 0.55
CA ASP A 31 -31.93 0.61 0.83
C ASP A 31 -31.42 2.03 1.13
N VAL A 32 -30.54 2.53 0.26
CA VAL A 32 -29.97 3.89 0.32
C VAL A 32 -30.11 4.59 -1.03
N SER A 33 -29.98 5.92 -1.03
CA SER A 33 -30.05 6.69 -2.27
C SER A 33 -28.79 6.49 -3.13
N LEU A 34 -28.92 6.66 -4.45
CA LEU A 34 -27.76 6.65 -5.34
C LEU A 34 -26.78 7.80 -5.03
N GLU A 35 -27.29 8.93 -4.54
CA GLU A 35 -26.45 10.06 -4.09
C GLU A 35 -25.61 9.66 -2.88
N THR A 36 -26.17 8.91 -1.94
CA THR A 36 -25.45 8.36 -0.79
C THR A 36 -24.31 7.45 -1.24
N ILE A 37 -24.54 6.57 -2.22
CA ILE A 37 -23.46 5.72 -2.77
C ILE A 37 -22.34 6.55 -3.40
N ARG A 38 -22.68 7.61 -4.14
CA ARG A 38 -21.67 8.49 -4.75
C ARG A 38 -20.84 9.23 -3.69
N LYS A 39 -21.49 9.78 -2.66
CA LYS A 39 -20.82 10.43 -1.53
C LYS A 39 -19.87 9.49 -0.81
N LEU A 40 -20.31 8.28 -0.49
CA LEU A 40 -19.46 7.26 0.12
C LEU A 40 -18.21 6.97 -0.73
N ARG A 41 -18.37 6.88 -2.06
CA ARG A 41 -17.27 6.64 -2.99
C ARG A 41 -16.29 7.82 -3.13
N GLU A 42 -16.76 9.03 -2.87
CA GLU A 42 -15.94 10.26 -2.84
C GLU A 42 -15.28 10.47 -1.46
N GLY A 43 -15.54 9.60 -0.48
CA GLY A 43 -14.99 9.68 0.87
C GLY A 43 -15.82 10.51 1.85
N ASP A 44 -17.01 10.97 1.45
CA ASP A 44 -17.99 11.57 2.36
C ASP A 44 -18.75 10.46 3.09
N VAL A 45 -18.16 10.03 4.22
CA VAL A 45 -18.58 8.84 4.94
C VAL A 45 -19.64 9.16 6.00
N ASP A 46 -20.86 8.68 5.76
CA ASP A 46 -21.92 8.56 6.77
C ASP A 46 -21.92 7.15 7.37
N GLU A 47 -21.79 7.05 8.70
CA GLU A 47 -21.79 5.77 9.42
C GLU A 47 -23.05 4.94 9.17
N GLN A 48 -24.22 5.59 9.08
CA GLN A 48 -25.46 4.87 8.83
C GLN A 48 -25.42 4.23 7.44
N ALA A 49 -24.96 4.98 6.44
CA ALA A 49 -24.80 4.48 5.09
C ALA A 49 -23.77 3.33 5.01
N VAL A 50 -22.65 3.41 5.75
CA VAL A 50 -21.67 2.32 5.85
C VAL A 50 -22.28 1.06 6.45
N GLN A 51 -23.09 1.19 7.52
CA GLN A 51 -23.78 0.05 8.13
C GLN A 51 -24.74 -0.65 7.17
N GLN A 52 -25.38 0.09 6.26
CA GLN A 52 -26.30 -0.46 5.27
C GLN A 52 -25.56 -1.09 4.08
N VAL A 53 -24.47 -0.47 3.62
CA VAL A 53 -23.72 -0.90 2.43
C VAL A 53 -22.78 -2.07 2.72
N ALA A 54 -22.10 -2.09 3.87
CA ALA A 54 -21.06 -3.07 4.15
C ALA A 54 -21.53 -4.55 4.04
N PRO A 55 -22.71 -4.95 4.58
CA PRO A 55 -23.17 -6.33 4.46
C PRO A 55 -23.47 -6.75 3.01
N VAL A 56 -23.86 -5.82 2.13
CA VAL A 56 -24.11 -6.10 0.71
C VAL A 56 -22.80 -6.41 -0.03
N LEU A 57 -21.69 -5.86 0.46
CA LEU A 57 -20.36 -5.98 -0.12
C LEU A 57 -19.47 -7.01 0.58
N ASP A 58 -20.02 -7.82 1.50
CA ASP A 58 -19.28 -8.77 2.34
C ASP A 58 -18.15 -8.09 3.14
N LEU A 59 -18.41 -6.88 3.62
CA LEU A 59 -17.50 -6.07 4.43
C LEU A 59 -18.01 -5.94 5.87
N ALA A 60 -17.08 -5.71 6.79
CA ALA A 60 -17.40 -5.42 8.19
C ALA A 60 -17.59 -3.90 8.39
N ALA A 61 -18.81 -3.47 8.76
CA ALA A 61 -19.12 -2.05 8.98
C ALA A 61 -18.29 -1.41 10.11
N GLY A 62 -18.06 -2.12 11.22
CA GLY A 62 -17.33 -1.60 12.37
C GLY A 62 -15.93 -1.07 12.01
N PRO A 63 -15.04 -1.92 11.45
CA PRO A 63 -13.71 -1.50 10.99
C PRO A 63 -13.75 -0.39 9.94
N LEU A 64 -14.75 -0.36 9.05
CA LEU A 64 -14.90 0.74 8.08
C LEU A 64 -15.24 2.07 8.77
N CYS A 65 -16.12 2.05 9.79
CA CYS A 65 -16.42 3.24 10.58
C CYS A 65 -15.20 3.71 11.38
N GLU A 66 -14.45 2.79 12.01
CA GLU A 66 -13.20 3.12 12.71
C GLU A 66 -12.16 3.73 11.76
N LEU A 67 -12.05 3.19 10.54
CA LEU A 67 -11.18 3.72 9.49
C LEU A 67 -11.61 5.12 9.05
N ALA A 68 -12.92 5.34 8.83
CA ALA A 68 -13.48 6.64 8.43
C ALA A 68 -13.19 7.74 9.44
N LYS A 69 -13.23 7.41 10.74
CA LYS A 69 -12.91 8.33 11.84
C LYS A 69 -11.42 8.54 12.03
N GLY A 70 -10.58 7.73 11.37
CA GLY A 70 -9.15 7.70 11.59
C GLY A 70 -8.75 7.13 12.95
N GLU A 71 -9.65 6.39 13.60
CA GLU A 71 -9.45 5.80 14.93
C GLU A 71 -8.58 4.54 14.88
N TRP A 72 -8.59 3.83 13.74
CA TRP A 72 -7.73 2.67 13.54
C TRP A 72 -6.41 3.05 12.86
N ARG A 73 -5.31 2.53 13.42
CA ARG A 73 -3.97 2.59 12.82
C ARG A 73 -3.22 1.29 13.12
N PRO A 74 -2.32 0.84 12.22
CA PRO A 74 -1.45 -0.28 12.52
C PRO A 74 -0.54 0.05 13.71
N GLU A 75 -0.27 -0.95 14.55
CA GLU A 75 0.66 -0.82 15.65
C GLU A 75 2.05 -0.44 15.13
N ARG A 76 2.70 0.49 15.84
CA ARG A 76 4.03 0.95 15.46
C ARG A 76 5.07 -0.08 15.89
N ILE A 77 5.81 -0.60 14.91
CA ILE A 77 6.96 -1.47 15.15
C ILE A 77 8.22 -0.59 15.20
N ASP A 78 8.74 -0.36 16.40
CA ASP A 78 9.91 0.49 16.66
C ASP A 78 11.24 -0.25 16.58
N GLU A 79 11.29 -1.50 17.04
CA GLU A 79 12.49 -2.32 16.97
C GLU A 79 12.46 -3.20 15.72
N ARG A 80 13.39 -2.93 14.81
CA ARG A 80 13.54 -3.69 13.57
C ARG A 80 15.00 -4.05 13.37
N HIS A 81 15.37 -5.28 13.72
CA HIS A 81 16.68 -5.82 13.39
C HIS A 81 16.63 -6.38 11.96
N GLY A 82 17.55 -5.96 11.09
CA GLY A 82 17.60 -6.52 9.75
C GLY A 82 16.57 -5.93 8.78
N PHE A 83 16.02 -4.75 9.05
CA PHE A 83 14.98 -4.15 8.20
C PHE A 83 15.04 -2.62 8.19
N ALA A 84 14.85 -2.03 7.01
CA ALA A 84 14.66 -0.60 6.80
C ALA A 84 13.58 -0.36 5.74
N GLN A 85 12.73 0.63 5.98
CA GLN A 85 11.71 1.10 5.04
C GLN A 85 12.11 2.46 4.51
N PHE A 86 11.95 2.65 3.21
CA PHE A 86 12.18 3.91 2.50
C PHE A 86 10.88 4.31 1.85
N THR A 87 10.32 5.45 2.27
CA THR A 87 9.10 6.00 1.68
C THR A 87 9.50 7.17 0.79
N THR A 88 9.09 7.11 -0.47
CA THR A 88 9.37 8.12 -1.49
C THR A 88 8.06 8.67 -2.03
N ASP A 89 8.04 9.96 -2.34
CA ASP A 89 6.92 10.55 -3.06
C ASP A 89 6.97 10.11 -4.52
N TYR A 90 5.83 9.66 -5.05
CA TYR A 90 5.63 9.35 -6.47
C TYR A 90 4.32 9.99 -6.93
N HIS A 91 4.44 11.12 -7.62
CA HIS A 91 3.31 12.00 -7.93
C HIS A 91 2.54 12.41 -6.67
N ASP A 92 1.27 12.02 -6.56
CA ASP A 92 0.35 12.29 -5.46
C ASP A 92 0.29 11.16 -4.42
N MET A 93 1.14 10.14 -4.56
CA MET A 93 1.17 8.96 -3.69
C MET A 93 2.51 8.81 -2.96
N ALA A 94 2.47 8.14 -1.80
CA ALA A 94 3.65 7.73 -1.06
C ALA A 94 3.91 6.23 -1.32
N VAL A 95 5.12 5.91 -1.77
CA VAL A 95 5.47 4.55 -2.21
C VAL A 95 6.60 4.03 -1.34
N ASN A 96 6.46 2.78 -0.91
CA ASN A 96 7.42 2.14 -0.03
C ASN A 96 8.32 1.20 -0.81
N ALA A 97 9.61 1.27 -0.50
CA ALA A 97 10.59 0.28 -0.82
C ALA A 97 11.26 -0.20 0.47
N TYR A 98 11.78 -1.43 0.46
CA TYR A 98 12.29 -2.07 1.66
C TYR A 98 13.68 -2.64 1.45
N LEU A 99 14.49 -2.62 2.50
CA LEU A 99 15.76 -3.31 2.57
C LEU A 99 15.72 -4.24 3.76
N VAL A 100 15.93 -5.53 3.50
CA VAL A 100 16.03 -6.55 4.54
C VAL A 100 17.43 -7.13 4.54
N TRP A 101 17.95 -7.48 5.72
CA TRP A 101 19.26 -8.11 5.84
C TRP A 101 19.34 -9.03 7.04
N ASP A 102 20.20 -10.04 6.94
CA ASP A 102 20.60 -10.82 8.11
C ASP A 102 21.60 -10.00 8.97
N PRO A 103 21.31 -9.72 10.25
CA PRO A 103 22.21 -8.92 11.10
C PRO A 103 23.60 -9.52 11.28
N ALA A 104 23.75 -10.85 11.19
CA ALA A 104 25.02 -11.53 11.39
C ALA A 104 25.92 -11.46 10.15
N SER A 105 25.42 -11.93 9.00
CA SER A 105 26.19 -11.99 7.75
C SER A 105 26.16 -10.71 6.92
N ARG A 106 25.16 -9.84 7.15
CA ARG A 106 24.85 -8.64 6.35
C ARG A 106 24.43 -8.92 4.91
N VAL A 107 24.14 -10.18 4.57
CA VAL A 107 23.49 -10.51 3.30
C VAL A 107 22.12 -9.86 3.28
N ALA A 108 21.81 -9.17 2.20
CA ALA A 108 20.65 -8.30 2.10
C ALA A 108 19.90 -8.48 0.78
N ALA A 109 18.63 -8.11 0.80
CA ALA A 109 17.75 -8.03 -0.35
C ALA A 109 16.96 -6.73 -0.31
N VAL A 110 16.77 -6.12 -1.47
CA VAL A 110 15.89 -4.97 -1.67
C VAL A 110 14.55 -5.48 -2.20
N PHE A 111 13.46 -4.87 -1.73
CA PHE A 111 12.12 -5.02 -2.29
C PHE A 111 11.66 -3.68 -2.85
N ASP A 112 11.38 -3.67 -4.16
CA ASP A 112 11.03 -2.49 -4.96
C ASP A 112 12.07 -1.36 -4.91
N THR A 113 11.89 -0.35 -5.76
CA THR A 113 12.82 0.81 -5.81
C THR A 113 12.21 2.07 -5.24
N GLY A 114 10.88 2.15 -5.20
CA GLY A 114 10.16 3.41 -5.03
C GLY A 114 10.48 4.39 -6.17
N GLY A 115 10.17 5.66 -5.94
CA GLY A 115 10.46 6.77 -6.84
C GLY A 115 11.92 7.25 -6.82
N ASP A 116 12.65 7.02 -5.73
CA ASP A 116 14.06 7.40 -5.55
C ASP A 116 14.79 6.44 -4.59
N SER A 117 15.71 5.63 -5.12
CA SER A 117 16.48 4.65 -4.35
C SER A 117 17.74 5.23 -3.67
N SER A 118 17.99 6.55 -3.81
CA SER A 118 19.25 7.17 -3.40
C SER A 118 19.51 7.08 -1.89
N GLU A 119 18.48 7.18 -1.04
CA GLU A 119 18.67 6.95 0.40
C GLU A 119 19.04 5.50 0.65
N MET A 120 18.25 4.55 0.15
CA MET A 120 18.48 3.12 0.33
C MET A 120 19.92 2.71 -0.04
N VAL A 121 20.45 3.21 -1.16
CA VAL A 121 21.84 2.98 -1.57
C VAL A 121 22.82 3.55 -0.54
N ARG A 122 22.61 4.78 -0.05
CA ARG A 122 23.45 5.39 1.00
C ARG A 122 23.37 4.57 2.29
N PHE A 123 22.19 4.11 2.68
CA PHE A 123 22.00 3.25 3.85
C PHE A 123 22.78 1.95 3.71
N ALA A 124 22.58 1.21 2.62
CA ALA A 124 23.27 -0.05 2.36
C ALA A 124 24.80 0.10 2.42
N LYS A 125 25.34 1.15 1.77
CA LYS A 125 26.78 1.45 1.80
C LYS A 125 27.28 1.80 3.20
N ARG A 126 26.56 2.66 3.93
CA ARG A 126 26.90 3.09 5.30
C ARG A 126 26.95 1.91 6.27
N HIS A 127 25.99 0.99 6.15
CA HIS A 127 25.87 -0.21 7.00
C HIS A 127 26.69 -1.41 6.49
N LYS A 128 27.38 -1.25 5.34
CA LYS A 128 28.19 -2.30 4.69
C LYS A 128 27.37 -3.57 4.43
N LEU A 129 26.17 -3.39 3.91
CA LEU A 129 25.27 -4.48 3.55
C LEU A 129 25.69 -5.08 2.21
N ASN A 130 25.66 -6.40 2.12
CA ASN A 130 25.91 -7.15 0.91
C ASN A 130 24.58 -7.44 0.22
N VAL A 131 24.08 -6.48 -0.54
CA VAL A 131 22.80 -6.62 -1.26
C VAL A 131 23.03 -7.53 -2.47
N GLN A 132 22.41 -8.71 -2.44
CA GLN A 132 22.56 -9.72 -3.50
C GLN A 132 21.36 -9.75 -4.44
N LEU A 133 20.20 -9.30 -3.97
CA LEU A 133 18.92 -9.41 -4.66
C LEU A 133 18.18 -8.08 -4.69
N ILE A 134 17.58 -7.77 -5.82
CA ILE A 134 16.53 -6.78 -6.00
C ILE A 134 15.28 -7.56 -6.41
N LEU A 135 14.27 -7.55 -5.53
CA LEU A 135 13.02 -8.29 -5.70
C LEU A 135 11.91 -7.27 -5.98
N LEU A 136 11.32 -7.32 -7.16
CA LEU A 136 10.20 -6.45 -7.52
C LEU A 136 8.90 -7.16 -7.14
N THR A 137 8.02 -6.49 -6.40
CA THR A 137 6.72 -7.07 -6.02
C THR A 137 5.81 -7.20 -7.23
N HIS A 138 5.85 -6.23 -8.14
CA HIS A 138 5.13 -6.18 -9.41
C HIS A 138 5.71 -5.08 -10.31
N ALA A 139 5.18 -4.93 -11.53
CA ALA A 139 5.72 -4.01 -12.54
C ALA A 139 4.93 -2.69 -12.67
N HIS A 140 4.31 -2.20 -11.60
CA HIS A 140 3.77 -0.84 -11.62
C HIS A 140 4.90 0.20 -11.62
N PRO A 141 4.74 1.33 -12.35
CA PRO A 141 5.83 2.28 -12.59
C PRO A 141 6.50 2.81 -11.33
N ASP A 142 5.75 2.99 -10.25
CA ASP A 142 6.18 3.55 -8.99
C ASP A 142 7.08 2.61 -8.17
N HIS A 143 6.93 1.30 -8.35
CA HIS A 143 7.75 0.28 -7.70
C HIS A 143 9.05 -0.02 -8.46
N ILE A 144 9.15 0.38 -9.73
CA ILE A 144 10.31 0.11 -10.60
C ILE A 144 11.01 1.37 -11.10
N ALA A 145 10.55 2.56 -10.69
CA ALA A 145 10.92 3.85 -11.28
C ALA A 145 12.44 4.08 -11.32
N ASP A 146 13.14 3.68 -10.26
CA ASP A 146 14.58 3.90 -10.09
C ASP A 146 15.40 2.61 -10.20
N LEU A 147 14.81 1.54 -10.75
CA LEU A 147 15.47 0.26 -10.98
C LEU A 147 16.80 0.37 -11.75
N PRO A 148 16.90 1.15 -12.84
CA PRO A 148 18.17 1.27 -13.56
C PRO A 148 19.31 1.78 -12.68
N ARG A 149 19.06 2.84 -11.89
CA ARG A 149 20.05 3.42 -10.97
C ARG A 149 20.41 2.43 -9.86
N LEU A 150 19.41 1.83 -9.23
CA LEU A 150 19.62 0.89 -8.13
C LEU A 150 20.51 -0.29 -8.58
N ARG A 151 20.22 -0.84 -9.77
CA ARG A 151 21.00 -1.93 -10.36
C ARG A 151 22.43 -1.51 -10.66
N GLU A 152 22.64 -0.30 -11.18
CA GLU A 152 23.99 0.23 -11.46
C GLU A 152 24.81 0.44 -10.17
N GLU A 153 24.19 1.00 -9.13
CA GLU A 153 24.84 1.33 -7.86
C GLU A 153 25.14 0.11 -6.98
N ILE A 154 24.33 -0.95 -7.07
CA ILE A 154 24.44 -2.14 -6.23
C ILE A 154 25.06 -3.33 -6.99
N GLY A 155 24.70 -3.52 -8.26
CA GLY A 155 25.13 -4.68 -9.05
C GLY A 155 24.46 -6.01 -8.68
N ALA A 156 23.32 -5.98 -7.99
CA ALA A 156 22.56 -7.16 -7.58
C ALA A 156 21.71 -7.76 -8.72
N ASP A 157 21.39 -9.05 -8.59
CA ASP A 157 20.46 -9.73 -9.50
C ASP A 157 19.02 -9.25 -9.26
N VAL A 158 18.27 -9.08 -10.35
CA VAL A 158 16.90 -8.58 -10.33
C VAL A 158 15.92 -9.72 -10.60
N PHE A 159 14.91 -9.86 -9.74
CA PHE A 159 13.84 -10.84 -9.88
C PHE A 159 12.48 -10.15 -9.86
N VAL A 160 11.54 -10.70 -10.63
CA VAL A 160 10.15 -10.25 -10.73
C VAL A 160 9.24 -11.49 -10.78
N PRO A 161 8.02 -11.45 -10.23
CA PRO A 161 7.06 -12.54 -10.35
C PRO A 161 6.82 -12.95 -11.80
N ASP A 162 6.69 -14.26 -12.02
CA ASP A 162 6.21 -14.80 -13.29
C ASP A 162 4.68 -14.67 -13.32
N ARG A 163 4.23 -13.48 -13.75
CA ARG A 163 2.83 -13.04 -13.92
C ARG A 163 2.08 -12.62 -12.65
#